data_AF-A0A3E2GU53-F1
#
_entry.id   AF-A0A3E2GU53-F1
#
_cell.length_a   1.000
_cell.length_b   1.000
_cell.length_c   1.000
_cell.angle_alpha   90.00
_cell.angle_beta   90.00
_cell.angle_gamma   90.00
#
_symmetry.space_group_name_H-M   'P 1'
#
loop_
_entity.id
_entity.type
_entity.pdbx_description
1 polymer ?
#
loop_
_entity_poly.entity_id
_entity_poly.type
_entity_poly.pdbx_seq_one_letter_code
_entity_poly.pdbx_strand_id
1 'polypeptide(L)'
;METSAVLLYLLKFADKDYQFGFKDELEQSDCIQWLFFWHGGGVPYQSNLRYFRRGTEQSPFAIQRFRKETFQVFGVLEIRLSGKYTGEPRDYLTGNGKGTYSVADIGTWGSVRYWQRYGYTKEEMQGFPHLLQWIARIAERPAVKKVTGDLRV
;
A
#
# COMPACT_ATOMS: atom_id res chain seq x y z
N MET A 1 -15.18 12.22 1.95
CA MET A 1 -15.37 11.24 0.86
C MET A 1 -14.34 10.14 1.07
N GLU A 2 -14.79 8.89 1.25
CA GLU A 2 -13.90 7.79 1.63
C GLU A 2 -13.27 7.11 0.41
N THR A 3 -11.94 7.13 0.34
CA THR A 3 -11.18 6.66 -0.84
C THR A 3 -11.46 5.19 -1.14
N SER A 4 -11.49 4.31 -0.13
CA SER A 4 -11.77 2.88 -0.33
C SER A 4 -13.20 2.63 -0.80
N ALA A 5 -14.18 3.39 -0.32
CA ALA A 5 -15.56 3.28 -0.77
C ALA A 5 -15.72 3.71 -2.24
N VAL A 6 -14.98 4.74 -2.68
CA VAL A 6 -14.92 5.14 -4.09
C VAL A 6 -14.32 4.04 -4.96
N LEU A 7 -13.23 3.39 -4.51
CA LEU A 7 -12.64 2.26 -5.24
C LEU A 7 -13.62 1.08 -5.35
N LEU A 8 -14.34 0.75 -4.28
CA LEU A 8 -15.38 -0.30 -4.31
C LEU A 8 -16.55 0.08 -5.24
N TYR A 9 -16.94 1.35 -5.25
CA TYR A 9 -17.94 1.86 -6.18
C TYR A 9 -17.46 1.68 -7.64
N LEU A 10 -16.24 2.09 -7.94
CA LEU A 10 -15.65 1.93 -9.28
C LEU A 10 -15.54 0.47 -9.69
N LEU A 11 -15.19 -0.45 -8.78
CA LEU A 11 -15.23 -1.88 -9.07
C LEU A 11 -16.63 -2.33 -9.50
N LYS A 12 -17.66 -1.95 -8.74
CA LYS A 12 -19.03 -2.37 -9.01
C LYS A 12 -19.58 -1.78 -10.32
N PHE A 13 -19.30 -0.51 -10.59
CA PHE A 13 -19.98 0.23 -11.64
C PHE A 13 -19.15 0.46 -12.90
N ALA A 14 -17.82 0.43 -12.82
CA ALA A 14 -16.93 0.69 -13.95
C ALA A 14 -16.06 -0.52 -14.34
N ASP A 15 -15.63 -1.36 -13.40
CA ASP A 15 -14.74 -2.51 -13.68
C ASP A 15 -15.49 -3.77 -14.13
N LYS A 16 -16.21 -3.68 -15.26
CA LYS A 16 -17.07 -4.78 -15.75
C LYS A 16 -16.30 -6.01 -16.21
N ASP A 17 -15.04 -5.83 -16.59
CA ASP A 17 -14.16 -6.89 -17.07
C ASP A 17 -13.19 -7.41 -16.00
N TYR A 18 -13.37 -7.00 -14.73
CA TYR A 18 -12.53 -7.41 -13.59
C TYR A 18 -11.04 -7.14 -13.84
N GLN A 19 -10.70 -5.95 -14.35
CA GLN A 19 -9.31 -5.54 -14.57
C GLN A 19 -8.61 -5.12 -13.27
N PHE A 20 -9.36 -4.67 -12.27
CA PHE A 20 -8.85 -4.21 -10.97
C PHE A 20 -9.53 -4.90 -9.78
N GLY A 21 -10.57 -5.69 -10.01
CA GLY A 21 -11.19 -6.64 -9.09
C GLY A 21 -11.04 -8.08 -9.55
N PHE A 22 -11.83 -8.99 -8.98
CA PHE A 22 -11.79 -10.42 -9.30
C PHE A 22 -13.20 -10.96 -9.53
N LYS A 23 -13.31 -11.87 -10.50
CA LYS A 23 -14.55 -12.62 -10.75
C LYS A 23 -14.73 -13.74 -9.73
N ASP A 24 -13.62 -14.37 -9.33
CA ASP A 24 -13.61 -15.36 -8.24
C ASP A 24 -13.92 -14.69 -6.90
N GLU A 25 -14.86 -15.25 -6.15
CA GLU A 25 -15.35 -14.65 -4.91
C GLU A 25 -14.30 -14.67 -3.79
N LEU A 26 -13.41 -15.67 -3.76
CA LEU A 26 -12.36 -15.77 -2.75
C LEU A 26 -11.26 -14.76 -3.03
N GLU A 27 -10.82 -14.60 -4.29
CA GLU A 27 -9.88 -13.55 -4.68
C GLU A 27 -10.47 -12.16 -4.47
N GLN A 28 -11.77 -11.97 -4.73
CA GLN A 28 -12.46 -10.70 -4.47
C GLN A 28 -12.52 -10.38 -2.97
N SER A 29 -12.77 -11.39 -2.13
CA SER A 29 -12.74 -11.25 -0.67
C SER A 29 -11.33 -10.88 -0.17
N ASP A 30 -10.28 -11.54 -0.66
CA ASP A 30 -8.89 -11.21 -0.35
C ASP A 30 -8.54 -9.77 -0.80
N CYS A 31 -9.02 -9.34 -1.97
CA CYS A 31 -8.87 -7.97 -2.45
C CYS A 31 -9.48 -6.94 -1.50
N ILE A 32 -10.72 -7.18 -1.07
CA ILE A 32 -11.42 -6.32 -0.11
C ILE A 32 -10.67 -6.33 1.24
N GLN A 33 -10.23 -7.49 1.72
CA GLN A 33 -9.48 -7.60 2.97
C GLN A 33 -8.22 -6.74 2.97
N TRP A 34 -7.41 -6.78 1.90
CA TRP A 34 -6.21 -5.96 1.79
C TRP A 34 -6.51 -4.46 1.66
N LEU A 35 -7.58 -4.11 0.94
CA LEU A 35 -8.04 -2.72 0.87
C LEU A 35 -8.46 -2.18 2.24
N PHE A 36 -9.17 -2.97 3.05
CA PHE A 36 -9.57 -2.59 4.40
C PHE A 36 -8.42 -2.64 5.41
N PHE A 37 -7.49 -3.59 5.28
CA PHE A 37 -6.25 -3.60 6.08
C PHE A 37 -5.51 -2.27 5.93
N TRP A 38 -5.35 -1.79 4.70
CA TRP A 38 -4.73 -0.50 4.45
C TRP A 38 -5.57 0.66 5.00
N HIS A 39 -6.87 0.66 4.75
CA HIS A 39 -7.78 1.72 5.18
C HIS A 39 -7.84 1.87 6.71
N GLY A 40 -7.93 0.76 7.43
CA GLY A 40 -8.07 0.74 8.90
C GLY A 40 -6.76 0.83 9.66
N GLY A 41 -5.65 0.32 9.08
CA GLY A 41 -4.34 0.31 9.73
C GLY A 41 -3.35 1.30 9.11
N GLY A 42 -3.02 1.10 7.85
CA GLY A 42 -1.95 1.86 7.17
C GLY A 42 -2.21 3.36 7.07
N VAL A 43 -3.42 3.76 6.64
CA VAL A 43 -3.78 5.18 6.47
C VAL A 43 -3.74 5.95 7.80
N PRO A 44 -4.40 5.50 8.89
CA PRO A 44 -4.36 6.22 10.15
C PRO A 44 -2.96 6.37 10.74
N TYR A 45 -2.12 5.32 10.69
CA TYR A 45 -0.77 5.41 11.25
C TYR A 45 0.12 6.38 10.48
N GLN A 46 0.08 6.35 9.13
CA GLN A 46 0.84 7.30 8.33
C GLN A 46 0.33 8.73 8.48
N SER A 47 -0.99 8.93 8.55
CA SER A 47 -1.58 10.25 8.73
C SER A 47 -1.18 10.87 10.07
N ASN A 48 -1.29 10.09 11.16
CA ASN A 48 -0.85 10.54 12.48
C ASN A 48 0.66 10.83 12.52
N LEU A 49 1.49 9.95 11.95
CA LEU A 49 2.94 10.20 11.84
C LEU A 49 3.22 11.52 11.14
N ARG A 50 2.53 11.82 10.03
CA ARG A 50 2.66 13.10 9.33
C ARG A 50 2.21 14.27 10.19
N TYR A 51 1.07 14.14 10.88
CA TYR A 51 0.55 15.19 11.76
C TYR A 51 1.56 15.55 12.85
N PHE A 52 2.02 14.58 13.63
CA PHE A 52 2.94 14.84 14.76
C PHE A 52 4.33 15.32 14.31
N ARG A 53 4.81 14.93 13.12
CA ARG A 53 6.07 15.44 12.56
C ARG A 53 5.98 16.88 12.02
N ARG A 54 4.78 17.33 11.63
CA ARG A 54 4.56 18.67 11.05
C ARG A 54 3.88 19.64 12.00
N GLY A 55 3.49 19.19 13.19
CA GLY A 55 2.92 20.04 14.23
C GLY A 55 3.91 21.09 14.71
N THR A 56 3.38 22.21 15.20
CA THR A 56 4.16 23.29 15.83
C THR A 56 4.82 22.81 17.12
N GLU A 57 4.11 21.99 17.90
CA GLU A 57 4.63 21.27 19.04
C GLU A 57 4.83 19.81 18.67
N GLN A 58 6.07 19.34 18.72
CA GLN A 58 6.42 17.96 18.41
C GLN A 58 6.40 17.12 19.69
N SER A 59 5.66 16.01 19.66
CA SER A 59 5.71 14.97 20.71
C SER A 59 6.63 13.83 20.24
N PRO A 60 7.86 13.70 20.80
CA PRO A 60 8.78 12.62 20.42
C PRO A 60 8.17 11.24 20.65
N PHE A 61 7.40 11.08 21.73
CA PHE A 61 6.67 9.84 22.03
C PHE A 61 5.66 9.48 20.93
N ALA A 62 4.82 10.44 20.52
CA ALA A 62 3.81 10.19 19.48
C ALA A 62 4.48 9.88 18.13
N ILE A 63 5.52 10.64 17.76
CA ILE A 63 6.29 10.40 16.54
C ILE A 63 6.89 9.00 16.55
N GLN A 64 7.55 8.60 17.64
CA GLN A 64 8.17 7.28 17.76
C GLN A 64 7.12 6.16 17.69
N ARG A 65 5.99 6.33 18.38
CA ARG A 65 4.86 5.38 18.34
C ARG A 65 4.37 5.19 16.90
N PHE A 66 3.92 6.25 16.23
CA PHE A 66 3.32 6.10 14.89
C PHE A 66 4.34 5.73 13.81
N ARG A 67 5.61 6.08 14.01
CA ARG A 67 6.71 5.55 13.19
C ARG A 67 6.85 4.04 13.33
N LYS A 68 6.82 3.52 14.56
CA LYS A 68 6.87 2.07 14.82
C LYS A 68 5.68 1.34 14.20
N GLU A 69 4.46 1.84 14.42
CA GLU A 69 3.23 1.24 13.86
C GLU A 69 3.26 1.21 12.31
N THR A 70 3.67 2.31 11.68
CA THR A 70 3.81 2.36 10.21
C THR A 70 4.88 1.38 9.70
N PHE A 71 6.00 1.23 10.43
CA PHE A 71 7.05 0.26 10.07
C PHE A 71 6.58 -1.19 10.24
N GLN A 72 5.73 -1.46 11.23
CA GLN A 72 5.09 -2.77 11.39
C GLN A 72 4.12 -3.08 10.24
N VAL A 73 3.36 -2.09 9.76
CA VAL A 73 2.53 -2.25 8.55
C VAL A 73 3.39 -2.57 7.32
N PHE A 74 4.55 -1.92 7.16
CA PHE A 74 5.49 -2.28 6.09
C PHE A 74 5.99 -3.73 6.22
N GLY A 75 6.22 -4.21 7.45
CA GLY A 75 6.53 -5.61 7.71
C GLY A 75 5.43 -6.58 7.28
N VAL A 76 4.15 -6.23 7.49
CA VAL A 76 3.02 -7.05 7.03
C VAL A 76 2.95 -7.10 5.49
N LEU A 77 3.15 -5.96 4.83
CA LEU A 77 3.22 -5.90 3.37
C LEU A 77 4.41 -6.71 2.82
N GLU A 78 5.58 -6.61 3.46
CA GLU A 78 6.76 -7.41 3.12
C GLU A 78 6.49 -8.92 3.26
N ILE A 79 5.89 -9.34 4.37
CA ILE A 79 5.53 -10.76 4.58
C ILE A 79 4.57 -11.25 3.50
N ARG A 80 3.59 -10.44 3.12
CA ARG A 80 2.68 -10.78 2.03
C ARG A 80 3.43 -10.90 0.71
N LEU A 81 4.20 -9.88 0.33
CA LEU A 81 4.87 -9.78 -0.96
C LEU A 81 6.04 -10.76 -1.11
N SER A 82 6.72 -11.11 -0.02
CA SER A 82 7.74 -12.17 -0.02
C SER A 82 7.16 -13.56 -0.30
N GLY A 83 5.84 -13.73 -0.13
CA GLY A 83 5.19 -15.03 -0.28
C GLY A 83 5.70 -16.06 0.73
N LYS A 84 6.19 -15.61 1.89
CA LYS A 84 6.71 -16.46 2.96
C LYS A 84 5.80 -17.65 3.31
N TYR A 85 4.48 -17.46 3.19
CA TYR A 85 3.47 -18.48 3.48
C TYR A 85 2.86 -19.12 2.23
N THR A 86 3.19 -18.65 1.03
CA THR A 86 2.68 -19.18 -0.26
C THR A 86 3.74 -19.89 -1.08
N GLY A 87 5.01 -19.81 -0.71
CA GLY A 87 6.12 -20.56 -1.31
C GLY A 87 6.85 -19.84 -2.43
N GLU A 88 6.31 -18.73 -2.96
CA GLU A 88 6.97 -17.91 -3.98
C GLU A 88 6.68 -16.41 -3.80
N PRO A 89 7.63 -15.51 -4.13
CA PRO A 89 7.41 -14.07 -4.10
C PRO A 89 6.26 -13.62 -4.98
N ARG A 90 5.51 -12.63 -4.49
CA ARG A 90 4.35 -12.06 -5.17
C ARG A 90 4.70 -10.73 -5.83
N ASP A 91 4.12 -10.52 -7.00
CA ASP A 91 4.19 -9.26 -7.73
C ASP A 91 3.19 -8.23 -7.20
N TYR A 92 2.04 -8.68 -6.69
CA TYR A 92 0.94 -7.85 -6.19
C TYR A 92 0.30 -8.41 -4.91
N LEU A 93 -0.45 -7.57 -4.19
CA LEU A 93 -1.00 -7.91 -2.87
C LEU A 93 -2.04 -9.01 -2.93
N THR A 94 -2.81 -9.12 -4.02
CA THR A 94 -4.04 -9.92 -4.08
C THR A 94 -4.06 -10.84 -5.29
N GLY A 95 -4.94 -11.83 -5.29
CA GLY A 95 -5.06 -12.82 -6.37
C GLY A 95 -4.12 -14.02 -6.21
N ASN A 96 -4.29 -15.04 -7.05
CA ASN A 96 -3.55 -16.30 -6.95
C ASN A 96 -2.13 -16.23 -7.52
N GLY A 97 -1.28 -17.19 -7.15
CA GLY A 97 0.13 -17.27 -7.58
C GLY A 97 0.92 -16.00 -7.22
N LYS A 98 1.54 -15.37 -8.22
CA LYS A 98 2.25 -14.08 -8.07
C LYS A 98 1.32 -12.90 -7.78
N GLY A 99 0.01 -13.09 -7.83
CA GLY A 99 -0.97 -12.04 -7.64
C GLY A 99 -1.22 -11.20 -8.89
N THR A 100 -2.31 -10.45 -8.85
CA THR A 100 -2.79 -9.57 -9.93
C THR A 100 -3.01 -8.17 -9.38
N TYR A 101 -2.59 -7.16 -10.14
CA TYR A 101 -2.74 -5.75 -9.78
C TYR A 101 -4.22 -5.40 -9.58
N SER A 102 -4.56 -4.88 -8.41
CA SER A 102 -5.95 -4.61 -8.05
C SER A 102 -6.14 -3.26 -7.35
N VAL A 103 -7.39 -2.96 -6.97
CA VAL A 103 -7.68 -1.80 -6.13
C VAL A 103 -7.00 -1.85 -4.76
N ALA A 104 -6.63 -3.02 -4.25
CA ALA A 104 -5.85 -3.13 -3.03
C ALA A 104 -4.46 -2.52 -3.21
N ASP A 105 -3.81 -2.78 -4.36
CA ASP A 105 -2.53 -2.15 -4.70
C ASP A 105 -2.70 -0.65 -4.94
N ILE A 106 -3.73 -0.23 -5.69
CA ILE A 106 -4.03 1.19 -5.96
C ILE A 106 -4.22 1.97 -4.65
N GLY A 107 -5.06 1.44 -3.75
CA GLY A 107 -5.40 2.07 -2.47
C GLY A 107 -4.20 2.18 -1.53
N THR A 108 -3.28 1.21 -1.59
CA THR A 108 -2.11 1.11 -0.70
C THR A 108 -0.90 1.88 -1.23
N TRP A 109 -0.57 1.71 -2.51
CA TRP A 109 0.69 2.17 -3.11
C TRP A 109 0.86 3.68 -3.07
N GLY A 110 -0.23 4.42 -3.26
CA GLY A 110 -0.23 5.88 -3.32
C GLY A 110 0.46 6.53 -2.10
N SER A 111 0.28 5.98 -0.91
CA SER A 111 0.91 6.52 0.30
C SER A 111 2.21 5.82 0.65
N VAL A 112 2.29 4.49 0.48
CA VAL A 112 3.48 3.70 0.82
C VAL A 112 4.72 4.14 0.03
N ARG A 113 4.55 4.51 -1.25
CA ARG A 113 5.67 4.99 -2.09
C ARG A 113 6.40 6.20 -1.51
N TYR A 114 5.77 6.97 -0.63
CA TYR A 114 6.33 8.17 -0.02
C TYR A 114 7.04 7.90 1.31
N TRP A 115 7.42 6.65 1.61
CA TRP A 115 8.11 6.26 2.84
C TRP A 115 9.29 7.19 3.21
N GLN A 116 10.08 7.66 2.23
CA GLN A 116 11.16 8.63 2.45
C GLN A 116 10.65 9.95 3.05
N ARG A 117 9.52 10.47 2.56
CA ARG A 117 8.87 11.68 3.09
C ARG A 117 8.34 11.46 4.51
N TYR A 118 8.03 10.21 4.86
CA TYR A 118 7.69 9.79 6.23
C TYR A 118 8.92 9.54 7.12
N GLY A 119 10.13 9.81 6.62
CA GLY A 119 11.37 9.88 7.39
C GLY A 119 12.06 8.54 7.57
N TYR A 120 11.69 7.52 6.80
CA TYR A 120 12.43 6.25 6.77
C TYR A 120 13.66 6.39 5.87
N THR A 121 14.79 5.90 6.33
CA THR A 121 16.06 5.91 5.58
C THR A 121 16.12 4.71 4.62
N LYS A 122 17.08 4.75 3.69
CA LYS A 122 17.29 3.62 2.78
C LYS A 122 17.75 2.38 3.56
N GLU A 123 18.58 2.57 4.57
CA GLU A 123 19.12 1.53 5.44
C GLU A 123 18.00 0.83 6.22
N GLU A 124 17.05 1.58 6.78
CA GLU A 124 15.88 0.98 7.44
C GLU A 124 15.02 0.17 6.46
N MET A 125 14.86 0.66 5.22
CA MET A 125 14.05 -0.01 4.21
C MET A 125 14.74 -1.20 3.53
N GLN A 126 16.05 -1.42 3.73
CA GLN A 126 16.74 -2.61 3.21
C GLN A 126 16.14 -3.92 3.75
N GLY A 127 15.50 -3.87 4.93
CA GLY A 127 14.78 -5.01 5.50
C GLY A 127 13.48 -5.37 4.78
N PHE A 128 13.04 -4.59 3.78
CA PHE A 128 11.80 -4.81 3.03
C PHE A 128 12.02 -4.89 1.51
N PRO A 129 12.83 -5.84 1.02
CA PRO A 129 13.18 -5.92 -0.40
C PRO A 129 11.96 -6.18 -1.29
N HIS A 130 10.99 -7.00 -0.88
CA HIS A 130 9.82 -7.31 -1.71
C HIS A 130 8.85 -6.14 -1.76
N LEU A 131 8.70 -5.40 -0.65
CA LEU A 131 7.98 -4.13 -0.62
C LEU A 131 8.60 -3.11 -1.57
N LEU A 132 9.93 -2.93 -1.54
CA LEU A 132 10.61 -2.00 -2.44
C LEU A 132 10.46 -2.39 -3.91
N GLN A 133 10.55 -3.69 -4.23
CA GLN A 133 10.29 -4.20 -5.59
C GLN A 133 8.85 -3.94 -6.03
N TRP A 134 7.86 -4.16 -5.15
CA TRP A 134 6.45 -3.84 -5.42
C TRP A 134 6.21 -2.36 -5.66
N ILE A 135 6.85 -1.47 -4.86
CA ILE A 135 6.78 -0.03 -5.08
C ILE A 135 7.31 0.32 -6.49
N ALA A 136 8.49 -0.20 -6.84
CA ALA A 136 9.13 0.06 -8.13
C ALA A 136 8.31 -0.49 -9.30
N ARG A 137 7.82 -1.73 -9.20
CA ARG A 137 6.98 -2.38 -10.23
C ARG A 137 5.74 -1.55 -10.57
N ILE A 138 5.03 -1.04 -9.56
CA ILE A 138 3.83 -0.23 -9.79
C ILE A 138 4.18 1.16 -10.33
N ALA A 139 5.31 1.75 -9.91
CA ALA A 139 5.79 3.03 -10.45
C ALA A 139 6.02 2.98 -11.97
N GLU A 140 6.37 1.80 -12.49
CA GLU A 140 6.63 1.62 -13.92
C GLU A 140 5.36 1.59 -14.79
N ARG A 141 4.17 1.45 -14.19
CA ARG A 141 2.90 1.37 -14.94
C ARG A 141 2.61 2.70 -15.66
N PRO A 142 2.26 2.70 -16.97
CA PRO A 142 2.02 3.93 -17.73
C PRO A 142 0.98 4.87 -17.11
N ALA A 143 -0.13 4.34 -16.59
CA ALA A 143 -1.17 5.13 -15.93
C ALA A 143 -0.66 5.80 -14.63
N VAL A 144 0.19 5.10 -13.88
CA VAL A 144 0.82 5.63 -12.67
C VAL A 144 1.79 6.75 -13.03
N LYS A 145 2.66 6.53 -14.03
CA LYS A 145 3.59 7.57 -14.52
C LYS A 145 2.90 8.84 -14.96
N LYS A 146 1.73 8.75 -15.62
CA LYS A 146 0.95 9.94 -16.03
C LYS A 146 0.48 10.77 -14.83
N VAL A 147 0.13 10.13 -13.72
CA VAL A 147 -0.38 10.83 -12.52
C VAL A 147 0.77 11.29 -11.61
N THR A 148 1.89 10.59 -11.60
CA THR A 148 3.09 11.00 -10.84
C THR A 148 4.03 11.91 -11.64
N GLY A 149 3.79 12.07 -12.94
CA GLY A 149 4.56 12.88 -13.87
C GLY A 149 4.34 14.38 -13.64
N ASP A 150 5.11 14.90 -12.67
CA ASP A 150 5.61 16.27 -12.50
C ASP A 150 6.16 16.48 -11.07
N LEU A 151 5.93 15.53 -10.17
CA LEU A 151 6.52 15.53 -8.83
C LEU A 151 7.64 14.49 -8.77
N ARG A 152 8.86 14.92 -9.14
CA ARG A 152 10.09 14.15 -8.91
C ARG A 152 10.13 13.69 -7.45
N VAL A 153 10.38 12.39 -7.27
CA VAL A 153 10.56 11.73 -5.97
C VAL A 153 11.78 12.32 -5.27
#